data_AF-A0A2A5JV36-F1
#
_entry.id   AF-A0A2A5JV36-F1
#
_cell.length_a   1.000
_cell.length_b   1.000
_cell.length_c   1.000
_cell.angle_alpha   90.00
_cell.angle_beta   90.00
_cell.angle_gamma   90.00
#
_symmetry.space_group_name_H-M   'P 1'
#
loop_
_entity.id
_entity.type
_entity.pdbx_description
1 polymer ?
#
loop_
_entity_poly.entity_id
_entity_poly.type
_entity_poly.pdbx_seq_one_letter_code
_entity_poly.pdbx_strand_id
1 'polypeptide(L)'
;MQTDKEAMFAEVKENLEKLNSYIPVTATNIVFEFDEEGDPPVIKVLDKEGEEVIREIPTEEFREVAKALEEFADKLSSKGLLFNRSA
;
A
#
# COMPACT_ATOMS: atom_id res chain seq x y z
N MET A 1 4.57 -21.23 16.87
CA MET A 1 5.09 -19.88 17.14
C MET A 1 5.91 -19.31 15.98
N GLN A 2 6.62 -20.10 15.15
CA GLN A 2 7.23 -19.59 13.91
C GLN A 2 6.20 -19.44 12.76
N THR A 3 5.25 -20.37 12.67
CA THR A 3 4.25 -20.44 11.60
C THR A 3 3.28 -19.26 11.56
N ASP A 4 3.06 -18.59 12.69
CA ASP A 4 2.12 -17.47 12.81
C ASP A 4 2.67 -16.17 12.21
N LYS A 5 3.99 -15.95 12.27
CA LYS A 5 4.66 -14.78 11.66
C LYS A 5 4.69 -14.89 10.13
N GLU A 6 5.05 -16.06 9.61
CA GLU A 6 5.14 -16.30 8.16
C GLU A 6 3.77 -16.14 7.46
N ALA A 7 2.69 -16.62 8.09
CA ALA A 7 1.34 -16.43 7.56
C ALA A 7 0.92 -14.94 7.56
N MET A 8 1.30 -14.20 8.60
CA MET A 8 1.02 -12.78 8.70
C MET A 8 1.78 -11.97 7.63
N PHE A 9 3.03 -12.35 7.32
CA PHE A 9 3.82 -11.74 6.25
C PHE A 9 3.25 -12.00 4.87
N ALA A 10 2.83 -13.24 4.60
CA ALA A 10 2.17 -13.58 3.34
C ALA A 10 0.88 -12.77 3.13
N GLU A 11 0.08 -12.58 4.18
CA GLU A 11 -1.15 -11.78 4.13
C GLU A 11 -0.85 -10.29 3.89
N VAL A 12 0.16 -9.72 4.55
CA VAL A 12 0.61 -8.34 4.34
C VAL A 12 1.07 -8.14 2.90
N LYS A 13 1.87 -9.06 2.36
CA LYS A 13 2.36 -9.01 0.98
C LYS A 13 1.23 -9.06 -0.04
N GLU A 14 0.27 -9.97 0.14
CA GLU A 14 -0.89 -10.09 -0.76
C GLU A 14 -1.75 -8.81 -0.75
N ASN A 15 -1.91 -8.19 0.42
CA ASN A 15 -2.64 -6.94 0.57
C ASN A 15 -1.87 -5.75 -0.04
N LEU A 16 -0.54 -5.73 0.04
CA LEU A 16 0.29 -4.72 -0.63
C LEU A 16 0.19 -4.80 -2.15
N GLU A 17 0.22 -6.01 -2.72
CA GLU A 17 0.03 -6.19 -4.17
C GLU A 17 -1.33 -5.65 -4.63
N LYS A 18 -2.39 -5.92 -3.87
CA LYS A 18 -3.72 -5.36 -4.12
C LYS A 18 -3.69 -3.83 -4.05
N LEU A 19 -3.12 -3.25 -2.99
CA LEU A 19 -3.01 -1.79 -2.83
C LEU A 19 -2.24 -1.13 -3.98
N ASN A 20 -1.12 -1.71 -4.41
CA ASN A 20 -0.35 -1.25 -5.57
C ASN A 20 -1.19 -1.29 -6.86
N SER A 21 -2.16 -2.21 -6.97
CA SER A 21 -3.10 -2.26 -8.09
C SER A 21 -4.28 -1.28 -7.97
N TYR A 22 -4.67 -0.89 -6.76
CA TYR A 22 -5.81 -0.01 -6.50
C TYR A 22 -5.46 1.47 -6.45
N ILE A 23 -4.26 1.83 -5.99
CA ILE A 23 -3.82 3.21 -5.91
C ILE A 23 -3.56 3.71 -7.34
N PRO A 24 -4.41 4.57 -7.91
CA PRO A 24 -4.16 5.10 -9.23
C PRO A 24 -2.94 6.00 -9.14
N VAL A 25 -1.95 5.67 -9.97
CA VAL A 25 -0.74 6.39 -10.43
C VAL A 25 -0.87 7.92 -10.54
N THR A 26 -2.08 8.48 -10.47
CA THR A 26 -2.41 9.87 -10.79
C THR A 26 -2.23 10.88 -9.65
N ALA A 27 -2.02 10.46 -8.39
CA ALA A 27 -1.82 11.40 -7.27
C ALA A 27 -0.41 11.35 -6.65
N THR A 28 0.20 10.16 -6.57
CA THR A 28 1.57 9.96 -6.06
C THR A 28 2.07 8.63 -6.60
N ASN A 29 3.15 8.68 -7.36
CA ASN A 29 3.69 7.55 -8.09
C ASN A 29 4.65 6.80 -7.15
N ILE A 30 4.13 5.97 -6.25
CA ILE A 30 4.90 5.31 -5.19
C ILE A 30 4.63 3.81 -5.15
N VAL A 31 5.63 3.02 -4.76
CA VAL A 31 5.57 1.56 -4.65
C VAL A 31 5.74 1.16 -3.19
N PHE A 32 4.87 0.28 -2.70
CA PHE A 32 5.03 -0.26 -1.35
C PHE A 32 5.73 -1.63 -1.41
N GLU A 33 6.76 -1.80 -0.59
CA GLU A 33 7.54 -3.02 -0.42
C GLU A 33 7.56 -3.43 1.05
N PHE A 34 7.46 -4.74 1.31
CA PHE A 34 7.54 -5.27 2.66
C PHE A 34 8.98 -5.69 2.99
N ASP A 35 9.55 -5.09 4.02
CA ASP A 35 10.86 -5.44 4.55
C ASP A 35 10.73 -6.32 5.79
N GLU A 36 11.04 -7.60 5.59
CA GLU A 36 11.04 -8.65 6.62
C GLU A 36 12.39 -8.75 7.34
N GLU A 37 13.42 -8.06 6.83
CA GLU A 37 14.78 -8.04 7.40
C GLU A 37 14.86 -7.09 8.60
N GLY A 38 13.96 -6.11 8.68
CA GLY A 38 13.76 -5.28 9.86
C GLY A 38 13.26 -6.11 11.06
N ASP A 39 13.90 -5.95 12.23
CA ASP A 39 13.38 -6.44 13.52
C ASP A 39 13.10 -5.22 14.41
N PRO A 40 11.85 -4.70 14.44
CA PRO A 40 10.61 -5.26 13.88
C PRO A 40 10.40 -4.99 12.36
N PRO A 41 9.56 -5.80 11.68
CA PRO A 41 9.37 -5.70 10.24
C PRO A 41 8.72 -4.37 9.84
N VAL A 42 9.12 -3.83 8.70
CA VAL A 42 8.70 -2.49 8.23
C VAL A 42 8.24 -2.54 6.79
N ILE A 43 7.48 -1.54 6.36
CA ILE A 43 7.01 -1.38 5.00
C ILE A 43 7.68 -0.15 4.42
N LYS A 44 8.44 -0.38 3.35
CA LYS A 44 9.15 0.65 2.61
C LYS A 44 8.22 1.22 1.55
N VAL A 45 8.19 2.54 1.48
CA VAL A 45 7.56 3.29 0.42
C VAL A 45 8.67 3.79 -0.48
N LEU A 46 8.72 3.27 -1.70
CA LEU A 46 9.67 3.64 -2.73
C LEU A 46 9.01 4.61 -3.72
N ASP A 47 9.81 5.44 -4.40
CA ASP A 47 9.34 6.20 -5.56
C ASP A 47 8.94 5.27 -6.72
N LYS A 48 8.29 5.81 -7.75
CA LYS A 48 7.81 5.09 -8.95
C LYS A 48 8.83 4.20 -9.63
N GLU A 49 10.12 4.51 -9.48
CA GLU A 49 11.21 3.78 -10.12
C GLU A 49 11.66 2.61 -9.23
N GLY A 50 11.17 2.53 -7.99
CA GLY A 50 11.59 1.53 -7.00
C GLY A 50 13.04 1.73 -6.54
N GLU A 51 13.67 2.84 -6.93
CA GLU A 51 15.10 3.05 -6.73
C GLU A 51 15.43 3.71 -5.38
N GLU A 52 14.51 4.52 -4.83
CA GLU A 52 14.73 5.26 -3.60
C GLU A 52 13.61 5.06 -2.59
N VAL A 53 13.98 4.69 -1.36
CA VAL A 53 13.07 4.62 -0.20
C VAL A 53 12.83 6.03 0.30
N ILE A 54 11.60 6.53 0.13
CA ILE A 54 11.19 7.86 0.58
C ILE A 54 10.58 7.84 1.99
N ARG A 55 10.08 6.68 2.44
CA ARG A 55 9.50 6.51 3.78
C ARG A 55 9.50 5.05 4.23
N GLU A 56 9.63 4.84 5.53
CA GLU A 56 9.46 3.53 6.19
C GLU A 56 8.29 3.60 7.17
N ILE A 57 7.46 2.56 7.18
CA ILE A 57 6.23 2.47 7.98
C ILE A 57 6.31 1.20 8.82
N PRO A 58 6.31 1.30 10.16
CA PRO A 58 6.29 0.13 11.02
C PRO A 58 5.07 -0.76 10.74
N THR A 59 5.22 -2.09 10.82
CA THR A 59 4.09 -3.02 10.63
C THR A 59 2.94 -2.80 11.62
N GLU A 60 3.22 -2.30 12.82
CA GLU A 60 2.20 -1.92 13.79
C GLU A 60 1.32 -0.76 13.28
N GLU A 61 1.92 0.20 12.58
CA GLU A 61 1.23 1.37 12.01
C GLU A 61 0.62 1.07 10.63
N PHE A 62 1.05 0.00 9.97
CA PHE A 62 0.57 -0.36 8.64
C PHE A 62 -0.94 -0.54 8.56
N ARG A 63 -1.57 -1.08 9.60
CA ARG A 63 -3.01 -1.31 9.60
C ARG A 63 -3.80 -0.01 9.46
N GLU A 64 -3.33 1.06 10.10
CA GLU A 64 -3.95 2.39 10.01
C GLU A 64 -3.68 3.02 8.64
N VAL A 65 -2.46 2.84 8.12
CA VAL A 65 -2.08 3.33 6.79
C VAL A 65 -2.86 2.62 5.68
N ALA A 66 -2.94 1.29 5.71
CA ALA A 66 -3.69 0.48 4.75
C ALA A 66 -5.16 0.88 4.71
N LYS A 67 -5.78 1.09 5.88
CA LYS A 67 -7.16 1.58 5.98
C LYS A 67 -7.33 2.99 5.39
N ALA A 68 -6.40 3.90 5.69
CA ALA A 68 -6.43 5.25 5.14
C ALA A 68 -6.23 5.27 3.61
N LEU A 69 -5.36 4.39 3.09
CA LEU A 69 -5.11 4.21 1.66
C LEU A 69 -6.32 3.60 0.95
N GLU A 70 -6.96 2.60 1.53
CA GLU A 70 -8.20 2.00 1.02
C GLU A 70 -9.31 3.05 0.93
N GLU A 71 -9.55 3.82 2.01
CA GLU A 71 -10.53 4.91 2.01
C GLU A 71 -10.19 6.02 0.99
N PHE A 72 -8.89 6.29 0.77
CA PHE A 72 -8.44 7.26 -0.22
C PHE A 72 -8.65 6.75 -1.65
N ALA A 73 -8.31 5.48 -1.92
CA ALA A 73 -8.50 4.84 -3.21
C ALA A 73 -9.99 4.71 -3.57
N ASP A 74 -10.83 4.33 -2.61
CA ASP A 74 -12.29 4.27 -2.78
C ASP A 74 -12.86 5.65 -3.12
N LYS A 75 -12.42 6.72 -2.44
CA LYS A 75 -12.80 8.11 -2.75
C LYS A 75 -12.35 8.56 -4.14
N LEU A 76 -11.17 8.14 -4.60
CA LEU A 76 -10.69 8.44 -5.97
C LEU A 76 -11.50 7.69 -7.03
N SER A 77 -11.77 6.40 -6.81
CA SER A 77 -12.58 5.56 -7.69
C SER A 77 -14.03 6.07 -7.78
N SER A 78 -14.62 6.42 -6.65
CA SER A 78 -15.98 6.94 -6.56
C SER A 78 -16.14 8.31 -7.26
N LYS A 79 -15.06 9.10 -7.36
CA LYS A 79 -15.06 10.37 -8.11
C LYS A 79 -14.91 10.18 -9.63
N GLY A 80 -14.53 8.99 -10.08
CA GLY A 80 -14.51 8.59 -11.51
C GLY A 80 -15.90 8.42 -12.13
N LEU A 81 -16.95 8.28 -11.31
CA LEU A 81 -18.34 8.15 -11.77
C LEU A 81 -19.06 9.49 -11.96
N LEU A 82 -18.39 10.62 -11.74
CA LEU A 82 -18.96 11.97 -11.96
C LEU A 82 -18.53 12.62 -13.28
N PHE A 83 -17.58 12.02 -14.00
CA PHE A 83 -17.13 12.46 -15.33
C PHE A 83 -17.72 11.61 -16.44
N ASN A 84 -19.05 11.40 -16.44
CA ASN A 84 -19.74 11.14 -17.69
C ASN A 84 -21.11 11.83 -17.71
N ARG A 85 -21.04 13.17 -17.71
CA ARG A 85 -22.10 14.02 -18.24
C ARG A 85 -21.45 14.80 -19.37
N SER A 86 -21.54 14.31 -20.61
CA SER A 86 -21.63 15.09 -21.87
C SER A 86 -21.46 14.17 -23.08
N ALA A 87 -22.58 13.75 -23.68
CA ALA A 87 -22.90 13.84 -25.12
C ALA A 87 -24.24 13.13 -25.37
#